data_AF-A0A7C9CM82-F1
#
_entry.id   AF-A0A7C9CM82-F1
#
_cell.length_a   1.000
_cell.length_b   1.000
_cell.length_c   1.000
_cell.angle_alpha   90.00
_cell.angle_beta   90.00
_cell.angle_gamma   90.00
#
_symmetry.space_group_name_H-M   'P 1'
#
loop_
_entity.id
_entity.type
_entity.pdbx_description
1 polymer ?
#
loop_
_entity_poly.entity_id
_entity_poly.type
_entity_poly.pdbx_seq_one_letter_code
_entity_poly.pdbx_strand_id
1 'polypeptide(L)'
;EITLALSKHYELNFTAQDVSSLWFLCKQEASLLDVTNQACGLFNASEVALLEWTDDLELFILKGYGKSLNYLMGLPLLKDVVESMESAIKANEEALPSGSYEKARLRFAHAETVVPFSCLL
;
A
#
# COMPACT_ATOMS: atom_id res chain seq x y z
N GLU A 1 3.57 25.37 -4.17
CA GLU A 1 3.70 24.08 -4.87
C GLU A 1 5.15 23.62 -4.75
N ILE A 2 5.39 22.35 -4.44
CA ILE A 2 6.74 21.80 -4.14
C ILE A 2 7.69 22.06 -5.31
N THR A 3 7.23 21.89 -6.55
CA THR A 3 8.00 22.16 -7.77
C THR A 3 8.59 23.57 -7.80
N LEU A 4 7.79 24.60 -7.48
CA LEU A 4 8.27 25.98 -7.44
C LEU A 4 9.26 26.22 -6.30
N ALA A 5 9.07 25.56 -5.15
CA ALA A 5 9.97 25.68 -4.02
C ALA A 5 11.35 25.08 -4.33
N LEU A 6 11.39 23.88 -4.92
CA LEU A 6 12.61 23.21 -5.34
C LEU A 6 13.33 23.96 -6.45
N SER A 7 12.61 24.44 -7.46
CA SER A 7 13.20 25.23 -8.54
C SER A 7 13.87 26.51 -8.02
N LYS A 8 13.27 27.15 -7.01
CA LYS A 8 13.86 28.32 -6.35
C LYS A 8 15.08 27.98 -5.50
N HIS A 9 15.05 26.86 -4.77
CA HIS A 9 16.13 26.49 -3.85
C HIS A 9 17.40 26.05 -4.61
N TYR A 10 17.24 25.24 -5.66
CA TYR A 10 18.37 24.66 -6.40
C TYR A 10 18.74 25.43 -7.66
N GLU A 11 18.01 26.50 -8.00
CA GLU A 11 18.20 27.29 -9.22
C GLU A 11 18.16 26.44 -10.51
N LEU A 12 17.35 25.38 -10.48
CA LEU A 12 17.13 24.46 -11.60
C LEU A 12 15.65 24.49 -12.00
N ASN A 13 15.36 24.16 -13.25
CA ASN A 13 13.98 24.09 -13.73
C ASN A 13 13.44 22.66 -13.54
N PHE A 14 12.63 22.44 -12.49
CA PHE A 14 11.94 21.18 -12.28
C PHE A 14 10.54 21.20 -12.89
N THR A 15 10.15 20.09 -13.50
CA THR A 15 8.74 19.76 -13.79
C THR A 15 8.14 18.96 -12.65
N ALA A 16 6.80 18.85 -12.61
CA ALA A 16 6.13 17.97 -11.64
C ALA A 16 6.57 16.49 -11.81
N GLN A 17 6.89 16.06 -13.03
CA GLN A 17 7.38 14.71 -13.29
C GLN A 17 8.77 14.48 -12.70
N ASP A 18 9.65 15.49 -12.75
CA ASP A 18 10.98 15.41 -12.14
C ASP A 18 10.86 15.28 -10.62
N VAL A 19 9.99 16.09 -10.00
CA VAL A 19 9.71 16.03 -8.56
C VAL A 19 9.18 14.65 -8.16
N SER A 20 8.21 14.11 -8.91
CA SER A 20 7.68 12.75 -8.68
C SER A 20 8.76 11.67 -8.82
N SER A 21 9.64 11.79 -9.82
CA SER A 21 10.71 10.83 -10.06
C SER A 21 11.78 10.87 -8.96
N LEU A 22 12.12 12.06 -8.46
CA LEU A 22 13.03 12.26 -7.34
C LEU A 22 12.43 11.78 -6.01
N TRP A 23 11.13 11.99 -5.82
CA TRP A 23 10.41 11.42 -4.68
C TRP A 23 10.41 9.89 -4.72
N PHE A 24 10.16 9.30 -5.90
CA PHE A 24 10.26 7.86 -6.09
C PHE A 24 11.67 7.35 -5.78
N LEU A 25 12.71 8.01 -6.30
CA LEU A 25 14.11 7.65 -6.00
C LEU A 25 14.41 7.71 -4.50
N CYS A 26 13.96 8.77 -3.81
CA CYS A 26 14.09 8.87 -2.35
C CYS A 26 13.49 7.66 -1.64
N LYS A 27 12.27 7.24 -2.00
CA LYS A 27 11.63 6.06 -1.41
C LYS A 27 12.44 4.78 -1.65
N GLN A 28 13.03 4.61 -2.84
CA GLN A 28 13.86 3.45 -3.16
C GLN A 28 15.18 3.46 -2.36
N GLU A 29 15.86 4.60 -2.26
CA GLU A 29 17.09 4.75 -1.48
C GLU A 29 16.84 4.49 0.01
N ALA A 30 15.78 5.05 0.57
CA ALA A 30 15.44 4.88 1.98
C ALA A 30 15.06 3.44 2.29
N SER A 31 14.20 2.81 1.47
CA SER A 31 13.68 1.46 1.76
C SER A 31 14.65 0.31 1.44
N LEU A 32 15.50 0.47 0.42
CA LEU A 32 16.41 -0.60 -0.03
C LEU A 32 17.83 -0.44 0.51
N LEU A 33 18.30 0.81 0.70
CA LEU A 33 19.70 1.10 1.02
C LEU A 33 19.88 1.75 2.40
N ASP A 34 18.79 2.06 3.11
CA ASP A 34 18.80 2.83 4.37
C ASP A 34 19.51 4.20 4.22
N VAL A 35 19.37 4.82 3.04
CA VAL A 35 19.97 6.11 2.70
C VAL A 35 18.90 7.18 2.64
N THR A 36 19.02 8.20 3.48
CA THR A 36 18.02 9.30 3.59
C THR A 36 18.60 10.69 3.34
N ASN A 37 19.88 10.79 2.95
CA ASN A 37 20.60 12.05 2.75
C ASN A 37 20.98 12.34 1.28
N GLN A 38 20.50 11.54 0.33
CA GLN A 38 20.72 11.73 -1.10
C GLN A 38 19.46 12.34 -1.76
N ALA A 39 18.69 11.60 -2.56
CA ALA A 39 17.49 12.15 -3.21
C ALA A 39 16.48 12.66 -2.17
N CYS A 40 16.37 12.00 -1.02
CA CYS A 40 15.57 12.47 0.10
C CYS A 40 16.02 13.82 0.67
N GLY A 41 17.33 14.12 0.60
CA GLY A 41 17.90 15.39 1.04
C GLY A 41 17.47 16.59 0.21
N LEU A 42 16.83 16.36 -0.95
CA LEU A 42 16.26 17.43 -1.77
C LEU A 42 15.04 18.09 -1.11
N PHE A 43 14.33 17.35 -0.27
CA PHE A 43 13.07 17.75 0.33
C PHE A 43 13.24 18.05 1.82
N ASN A 44 12.54 19.07 2.31
CA ASN A 44 12.41 19.27 3.75
C ASN A 44 11.28 18.38 4.33
N ALA A 45 11.22 18.26 5.66
CA ALA A 45 10.26 17.40 6.33
C ALA A 45 8.78 17.70 6.00
N SER A 46 8.42 18.98 5.77
CA SER A 46 7.06 19.35 5.39
C SER A 46 6.73 18.98 3.94
N GLU A 47 7.71 19.08 3.05
CA GLU A 47 7.57 18.63 1.65
C GLU A 47 7.45 17.11 1.56
N VAL A 48 8.25 16.37 2.35
CA VAL A 48 8.13 14.91 2.45
C VAL A 48 6.74 14.50 2.94
N ALA A 49 6.23 15.13 4.01
CA ALA A 49 4.89 14.84 4.51
C ALA A 49 3.79 15.12 3.48
N LEU A 50 3.95 16.16 2.66
CA LEU A 50 2.98 16.48 1.61
C LEU A 50 3.06 15.50 0.43
N LEU A 51 4.25 15.04 0.06
CA LEU A 51 4.44 14.03 -0.98
C LEU A 51 3.90 12.67 -0.54
N GLU A 52 4.14 12.28 0.70
CA GLU A 52 3.60 11.06 1.29
C GLU A 52 2.07 11.10 1.37
N TRP A 53 1.50 12.22 1.83
CA TRP A 53 0.05 12.42 1.79
C TRP A 53 -0.54 12.36 0.36
N THR A 54 0.22 12.80 -0.64
CA THR A 54 -0.20 12.71 -2.05
C THR A 54 -0.24 11.26 -2.52
N ASP A 55 0.74 10.43 -2.14
CA ASP A 55 0.74 8.99 -2.42
C ASP A 55 -0.46 8.29 -1.73
N ASP A 56 -0.75 8.67 -0.48
CA ASP A 56 -1.89 8.15 0.28
C ASP A 56 -3.23 8.49 -0.38
N LEU A 57 -3.37 9.73 -0.87
CA LEU A 57 -4.57 10.16 -1.58
C LEU A 57 -4.74 9.38 -2.89
N GLU A 58 -3.66 9.18 -3.65
CA GLU A 58 -3.68 8.36 -4.86
C GLU A 58 -4.10 6.91 -4.53
N LEU A 59 -3.52 6.32 -3.48
CA LEU A 59 -3.85 4.98 -3.03
C LEU A 59 -5.34 4.87 -2.63
N PHE A 60 -5.84 5.83 -1.86
CA PHE A 60 -7.23 5.90 -1.45
C PHE A 60 -8.17 5.96 -2.65
N ILE A 61 -7.86 6.81 -3.63
CA ILE A 61 -8.69 7.03 -4.82
C ILE A 61 -8.70 5.80 -5.72
N LEU A 62 -7.52 5.23 -5.99
CA LEU A 62 -7.34 4.19 -7.00
C LEU A 62 -7.55 2.77 -6.47
N LYS A 63 -7.26 2.53 -5.19
CA LYS A 63 -7.22 1.18 -4.60
C LYS A 63 -8.05 1.05 -3.32
N GLY A 64 -8.31 2.17 -2.64
CA GLY A 64 -9.13 2.22 -1.42
C GLY A 64 -10.59 2.61 -1.68
N TYR A 65 -11.18 3.33 -0.73
CA TYR A 65 -12.60 3.70 -0.72
C TYR A 65 -13.00 4.77 -1.74
N GLY A 66 -12.08 5.27 -2.57
CA GLY A 66 -12.40 6.29 -3.57
C GLY A 66 -13.50 5.89 -4.56
N LYS A 67 -13.61 4.59 -4.88
CA LYS A 67 -14.71 4.02 -5.67
C LYS A 67 -15.12 2.68 -5.11
N SER A 68 -16.42 2.38 -5.12
CA SER A 68 -16.94 1.09 -4.65
C SER A 68 -16.34 -0.10 -5.39
N LEU A 69 -16.09 0.04 -6.70
CA LEU A 69 -15.49 -1.00 -7.52
C LEU A 69 -14.13 -1.47 -6.98
N ASN A 70 -13.35 -0.56 -6.40
CA ASN A 70 -11.99 -0.84 -5.94
C ASN A 70 -11.99 -1.95 -4.89
N TYR A 71 -12.91 -1.92 -3.91
CA TYR A 71 -12.96 -2.93 -2.85
C TYR A 71 -13.95 -4.07 -3.15
N LEU A 72 -14.94 -3.88 -4.03
CA LEU A 72 -15.84 -4.97 -4.45
C LEU A 72 -15.08 -6.13 -5.12
N MET A 73 -13.94 -5.86 -5.76
CA MET A 73 -13.07 -6.92 -6.31
C MET A 73 -12.47 -7.83 -5.23
N GLY A 74 -12.43 -7.40 -3.97
CA GLY A 74 -11.98 -8.18 -2.83
C GLY A 74 -13.03 -9.15 -2.26
N LEU A 75 -14.30 -9.05 -2.69
CA LEU A 75 -15.39 -9.88 -2.16
C LEU A 75 -15.15 -11.39 -2.33
N PRO A 76 -14.64 -11.91 -3.47
CA PRO A 76 -14.32 -13.33 -3.59
C PRO A 76 -13.25 -13.78 -2.59
N LEU A 77 -12.28 -12.94 -2.28
CA LEU A 77 -11.25 -13.23 -1.28
C LEU A 77 -11.83 -13.23 0.13
N LEU A 78 -12.69 -12.26 0.48
CA LEU A 78 -13.40 -12.24 1.75
C LEU A 78 -14.25 -13.50 1.95
N LYS A 79 -15.00 -13.88 0.91
CA LYS A 79 -15.81 -15.10 0.92
C LYS A 79 -14.94 -16.34 1.22
N ASP A 80 -13.82 -16.49 0.52
CA ASP A 80 -12.92 -17.63 0.75
C ASP A 80 -12.30 -17.64 2.15
N VAL A 81 -11.97 -16.47 2.72
CA VAL A 81 -11.49 -16.37 4.11
C VAL A 81 -12.55 -16.84 5.09
N VAL A 82 -13.79 -16.33 4.97
CA VAL A 82 -14.91 -16.71 5.85
C VAL A 82 -15.24 -18.19 5.73
N GLU A 83 -15.37 -18.72 4.50
CA GLU A 83 -15.67 -20.14 4.25
C GLU A 83 -14.56 -21.06 4.78
N SER A 84 -13.29 -20.66 4.66
CA SER A 84 -12.15 -21.39 5.22
C SER A 84 -12.22 -21.44 6.76
N MET A 85 -12.51 -20.31 7.40
CA MET A 85 -12.66 -20.25 8.86
C MET A 85 -13.85 -21.08 9.35
N GLU A 86 -15.02 -20.98 8.69
CA GLU A 86 -16.19 -21.79 9.02
C GLU A 86 -15.92 -23.29 8.89
N SER A 87 -15.20 -23.70 7.84
CA SER A 87 -14.85 -25.10 7.62
C SER A 87 -13.93 -25.63 8.72
N ALA A 88 -12.95 -24.84 9.15
CA ALA A 88 -12.06 -25.20 10.25
C ALA A 88 -12.80 -25.27 11.60
N ILE A 89 -13.75 -24.35 11.86
CA ILE A 89 -14.58 -24.37 13.06
C ILE A 89 -15.43 -25.65 13.11
N LYS A 90 -16.16 -25.97 12.04
CA LYS A 90 -17.00 -27.17 11.96
C LYS A 90 -16.20 -28.45 12.18
N ALA A 91 -15.05 -28.57 11.52
CA ALA A 91 -14.19 -29.73 11.67
C ALA A 91 -13.66 -29.91 13.11
N ASN A 92 -13.43 -28.81 13.81
CA ASN A 92 -13.03 -28.82 15.22
C ASN A 92 -14.19 -29.21 16.15
N GLU A 93 -15.40 -28.67 15.92
CA GLU A 93 -16.61 -29.00 16.68
C GLU A 93 -17.02 -30.47 16.51
N GLU A 94 -16.86 -31.02 15.31
CA GLU A 94 -17.11 -32.45 15.00
C GLU A 94 -16.00 -33.39 15.48
N ALA A 95 -14.96 -32.87 16.14
CA ALA A 95 -13.80 -33.63 16.64
C ALA A 95 -13.14 -34.50 15.56
N LEU A 96 -13.09 -34.01 14.31
CA LEU A 96 -12.44 -34.71 13.22
C LEU A 96 -10.94 -34.92 13.51
N PRO A 97 -10.32 -35.98 12.96
CA PRO A 97 -8.92 -36.30 13.22
C PRO A 97 -8.00 -35.11 12.97
N SER A 98 -6.94 -34.96 13.78
CA SER A 98 -5.94 -33.91 13.56
C SER A 98 -5.35 -34.00 12.15
N GLY A 99 -5.40 -32.89 11.42
CA GLY A 99 -4.99 -32.83 10.01
C GLY A 99 -6.15 -32.91 9.00
N SER A 100 -7.39 -33.10 9.48
CA SER A 100 -8.60 -33.07 8.65
C SER A 100 -9.01 -31.65 8.20
N TYR A 101 -8.46 -30.61 8.82
CA TYR A 101 -8.73 -29.21 8.49
C TYR A 101 -7.46 -28.36 8.46
N GLU A 102 -7.48 -27.29 7.66
CA GLU A 102 -6.38 -26.33 7.55
C GLU A 102 -6.28 -25.49 8.82
N LYS A 103 -5.10 -25.47 9.45
CA LYS A 103 -4.83 -24.66 10.65
C LYS A 103 -4.33 -23.26 10.33
N ALA A 104 -3.76 -23.07 9.15
CA ALA A 104 -3.23 -21.80 8.68
C ALA A 104 -3.25 -21.76 7.15
N ARG A 105 -3.62 -20.60 6.60
CA ARG A 105 -3.59 -20.33 5.16
C ARG A 105 -2.86 -19.01 4.94
N LEU A 106 -1.65 -19.09 4.40
CA LEU A 106 -0.79 -17.94 4.14
C LEU A 106 -0.85 -17.58 2.66
N ARG A 107 -1.19 -16.33 2.33
CA ARG A 107 -1.27 -15.82 0.96
C ARG A 107 -0.42 -14.56 0.83
N PHE A 108 0.20 -14.40 -0.33
CA PHE A 108 1.02 -13.26 -0.69
C PHE A 108 0.40 -12.57 -1.89
N ALA A 109 0.23 -11.25 -1.82
CA ALA A 109 -0.36 -10.46 -2.88
C ALA A 109 0.25 -9.06 -2.91
N HIS A 110 0.06 -8.37 -4.03
CA HIS A 110 0.49 -6.98 -4.19
C HIS A 110 -0.41 -6.02 -3.39
N ALA A 111 0.06 -4.80 -3.16
CA ALA A 111 -0.69 -3.75 -2.47
C ALA A 111 -2.05 -3.49 -3.16
N GLU A 112 -2.08 -3.60 -4.49
CA GLU A 112 -3.26 -3.52 -5.36
C GLU A 112 -4.32 -4.58 -5.08
N THR A 113 -4.03 -5.61 -4.29
CA THR A 113 -5.01 -6.60 -3.83
C THR A 113 -5.28 -6.46 -2.34
N VAL A 114 -4.21 -6.25 -1.54
CA VAL A 114 -4.31 -6.18 -0.08
C VAL A 114 -5.13 -4.96 0.37
N VAL A 115 -4.94 -3.80 -0.25
CA VAL A 115 -5.65 -2.56 0.11
C VAL A 115 -7.16 -2.66 -0.21
N PRO A 116 -7.57 -3.05 -1.44
CA PRO A 116 -8.97 -3.39 -1.71
C PRO A 116 -9.60 -4.37 -0.72
N PHE A 117 -8.86 -5.41 -0.35
CA PHE A 117 -9.34 -6.44 0.56
C PHE A 117 -9.52 -5.89 1.98
N SER A 118 -8.55 -5.12 2.48
CA SER A 118 -8.65 -4.52 3.82
C SER A 118 -9.79 -3.51 3.92
N CYS A 119 -10.22 -2.91 2.81
CA CYS A 119 -11.39 -2.04 2.80
C CYS A 119 -12.72 -2.76 3.14
N LEU A 120 -12.76 -4.09 3.02
CA LEU A 120 -13.94 -4.92 3.31
C LEU A 120 -13.96 -5.51 4.73
N LEU A 121 -12.88 -5.34 5.51
CA LEU A 121 -12.72 -5.89 6.85
C LEU A 121 -13.10 -4.86 7.93
#